data_AF-A0A6N8FGF9-F1
#
_entry.id   AF-A0A6N8FGF9-F1
#
_cell.length_a   1.000
_cell.length_b   1.000
_cell.length_c   1.000
_cell.angle_alpha   90.00
_cell.angle_beta   90.00
_cell.angle_gamma   90.00
#
_symmetry.space_group_name_H-M   'P 1'
#
loop_
_entity.id
_entity.type
_entity.pdbx_description
1 polymer ?
#
loop_
_entity_poly.entity_id
_entity_poly.type
_entity_poly.pdbx_seq_one_letter_code
_entity_poly.pdbx_strand_id
1 'polypeptide(L)'
;MKNRQSQGFTLIELIIVIVILGILAVTAGPKLIGISSDARISILQGIQGAMKSSMSMTLSYGHVQGVTNALNQDLTLPNGEVVRLDYGYPEHSWETAWQQMLEGDFELKSSGGICDGDADLCVDSDFNIGGDVSVAGSSSAMVIWPNGVSTADNCYVYYAYSAASRGNEPVIGAILDGC
;
A
#
# COMPACT_ATOMS: atom_id res chain seq x y z
N MET A 1 5.20 64.45 17.05
CA MET A 1 5.47 63.03 16.72
C MET A 1 5.31 62.22 18.00
N LYS A 2 4.28 61.37 18.09
CA LYS A 2 3.91 60.66 19.33
C LYS A 2 4.77 59.41 19.44
N ASN A 3 5.76 59.43 20.33
CA ASN A 3 6.70 58.32 20.54
C ASN A 3 5.93 57.14 21.16
N ARG A 4 5.77 56.03 20.44
CA ARG A 4 5.20 54.81 20.99
C ARG A 4 6.28 54.13 21.83
N GLN A 5 6.11 54.13 23.15
CA GLN A 5 6.96 53.34 24.05
C GLN A 5 6.84 51.87 23.64
N SER A 6 7.95 51.27 23.23
CA SER A 6 8.03 49.83 23.00
C SER A 6 7.98 49.16 24.37
N GLN A 7 6.84 48.53 24.69
CA GLN A 7 6.74 47.67 25.87
C GLN A 7 7.56 46.41 25.56
N GLY A 8 8.73 46.29 26.19
CA GLY A 8 9.56 45.09 26.10
C GLY A 8 8.89 43.91 26.80
N PHE A 9 9.11 42.70 26.26
CA PHE A 9 8.70 41.45 26.88
C PHE A 9 9.41 41.26 28.22
N THR A 10 8.71 40.78 29.25
CA THR A 10 9.34 40.45 30.54
C THR A 10 10.10 39.13 30.44
N LEU A 11 11.18 38.98 31.21
CA LEU A 11 11.93 37.71 31.28
C LEU A 11 11.04 36.55 31.73
N ILE A 12 10.09 36.81 32.63
CA ILE A 12 9.17 35.78 33.12
C ILE A 12 8.18 35.33 32.05
N GLU A 13 7.68 36.22 31.20
CA GLU A 13 6.83 35.83 30.07
C GLU A 13 7.56 34.91 29.10
N LEU A 14 8.85 35.18 28.82
CA LEU A 14 9.64 34.29 27.96
C LEU A 14 9.84 32.90 28.60
N ILE A 15 10.12 32.85 29.90
CA ILE A 15 10.32 31.59 30.64
C ILE A 15 9.02 30.77 30.66
N ILE A 16 7.88 31.39 30.92
CA ILE A 16 6.60 30.69 30.96
C ILE A 16 6.27 30.09 29.58
N VAL A 17 6.55 30.80 28.49
CA VAL A 17 6.31 30.30 27.14
C VAL A 17 7.13 29.04 26.85
N ILE A 18 8.43 29.04 27.13
CA ILE A 18 9.27 27.85 26.89
C ILE A 18 8.89 26.67 27.78
N VAL A 19 8.44 26.91 29.02
CA VAL A 19 7.97 25.86 29.93
C VAL A 19 6.67 25.23 29.39
N ILE A 20 5.71 26.05 28.94
CA ILE A 20 4.47 25.56 28.34
C ILE A 20 4.77 24.76 27.06
N LEU A 21 5.64 25.28 26.18
CA LEU A 21 6.05 24.56 24.97
C LEU A 21 6.76 23.24 25.30
N GLY A 22 7.56 23.20 26.36
CA GLY A 22 8.21 21.97 26.84
C GLY A 22 7.21 20.90 27.30
N ILE A 23 6.18 21.29 28.07
CA ILE A 23 5.13 20.36 28.53
C ILE A 23 4.31 19.84 27.34
N LEU A 24 3.95 20.73 26.40
CA LEU A 24 3.22 20.35 25.19
C LEU A 24 4.03 19.38 24.32
N ALA A 25 5.34 19.60 24.18
CA ALA A 25 6.20 18.71 23.39
C ALA A 25 6.29 17.29 23.98
N VAL A 26 6.46 17.17 25.31
CA VAL A 26 6.58 15.87 26.00
C VAL A 26 5.28 15.08 25.96
N THR A 27 4.13 15.76 26.01
CA THR A 27 2.81 15.12 26.00
C THR A 27 2.29 14.80 24.59
N ALA A 28 2.61 15.62 23.59
CA ALA A 28 2.19 15.40 22.20
C ALA A 28 3.08 14.40 21.45
N GLY A 29 4.38 14.33 21.77
CA GLY A 29 5.36 13.50 21.06
C GLY A 29 4.97 12.01 20.93
N PRO A 30 4.63 11.31 22.03
CA PRO A 30 4.31 9.87 21.96
C PRO A 30 3.07 9.57 21.09
N LYS A 31 2.09 10.48 21.06
CA LYS A 31 0.84 10.28 20.31
C LYS A 31 1.06 10.42 18.80
N LEU A 32 1.98 11.29 18.37
CA LEU A 32 2.30 11.47 16.95
C LEU A 32 2.94 10.23 16.32
N ILE A 33 3.74 9.48 17.09
CA ILE A 33 4.40 8.25 16.61
C ILE A 33 3.37 7.13 16.34
N GLY A 34 2.38 6.96 17.23
CA GLY A 34 1.32 5.94 17.05
C GLY A 34 0.38 6.24 15.88
N ILE A 35 0.07 7.53 15.63
CA ILE A 35 -0.81 7.92 14.51
C ILE A 35 -0.22 7.51 13.16
N SER A 36 1.10 7.57 13.00
CA SER A 36 1.76 7.15 11.75
C SER A 36 1.63 5.65 11.49
N SER A 37 1.74 4.82 12.53
CA SER A 37 1.52 3.37 12.44
C SER A 37 0.07 3.02 12.12
N ASP A 38 -0.89 3.59 12.88
CA ASP A 38 -2.32 3.37 12.66
C ASP A 38 -2.77 3.83 11.26
N ALA A 39 -2.20 4.93 10.76
CA ALA A 39 -2.45 5.43 9.41
C ALA A 39 -1.97 4.45 8.34
N ARG A 40 -0.74 3.92 8.47
CA ARG A 40 -0.18 2.90 7.56
C ARG A 40 -1.03 1.65 7.53
N ILE A 41 -1.43 1.15 8.70
CA ILE A 41 -2.32 -0.02 8.83
C ILE A 41 -3.66 0.24 8.11
N SER A 42 -4.24 1.42 8.30
CA SER A 42 -5.52 1.80 7.69
C SER A 42 -5.42 1.88 6.17
N ILE A 43 -4.32 2.44 5.64
CA ILE A 43 -4.04 2.51 4.20
C ILE A 43 -3.93 1.08 3.63
N LEU A 44 -3.12 0.23 4.25
CA LEU A 44 -2.93 -1.15 3.79
C LEU A 44 -4.22 -1.97 3.84
N GLN A 45 -5.04 -1.83 4.89
CA GLN A 45 -6.36 -2.47 4.93
C GLN A 45 -7.29 -1.96 3.83
N GLY A 46 -7.23 -0.66 3.51
CA GLY A 46 -7.94 -0.06 2.38
C GLY A 46 -7.51 -0.67 1.04
N ILE A 47 -6.20 -0.78 0.80
CA ILE A 47 -5.63 -1.40 -0.40
C ILE A 47 -6.02 -2.88 -0.48
N GLN A 48 -5.94 -3.64 0.61
CA GLN A 48 -6.35 -5.04 0.64
C GLN A 48 -7.83 -5.21 0.26
N GLY A 49 -8.69 -4.31 0.75
CA GLY A 49 -10.11 -4.28 0.39
C GLY A 49 -10.33 -3.96 -1.09
N ALA A 50 -9.62 -2.94 -1.60
CA ALA A 50 -9.65 -2.57 -3.01
C ALA A 50 -9.21 -3.74 -3.90
N MET A 51 -8.13 -4.43 -3.55
CA MET A 51 -7.64 -5.59 -4.31
C MET A 51 -8.67 -6.72 -4.40
N LYS A 52 -9.34 -7.04 -3.29
CA LYS A 52 -10.40 -8.06 -3.28
C LYS A 52 -11.60 -7.64 -4.15
N SER A 53 -11.98 -6.37 -4.07
CA SER A 53 -13.07 -5.81 -4.87
C SER A 53 -12.74 -5.86 -6.36
N SER A 54 -11.57 -5.36 -6.75
CA SER A 54 -11.15 -5.33 -8.16
C SER A 54 -11.01 -6.75 -8.72
N MET A 55 -10.48 -7.71 -7.95
CA MET A 55 -10.44 -9.12 -8.36
C MET A 55 -11.84 -9.70 -8.63
N SER A 56 -12.81 -9.46 -7.74
CA SER A 56 -14.19 -9.93 -7.92
C SER A 56 -14.86 -9.30 -9.15
N MET A 57 -14.58 -8.03 -9.42
CA MET A 57 -15.08 -7.30 -10.57
C MET A 57 -14.49 -7.85 -11.88
N THR A 58 -13.18 -8.02 -11.92
CA THR A 58 -12.44 -8.61 -13.05
C THR A 58 -12.89 -10.03 -13.37
N LEU A 59 -13.09 -10.87 -12.35
CA LEU A 59 -13.62 -12.23 -12.53
C LEU A 59 -15.03 -12.20 -13.16
N SER A 60 -15.88 -11.29 -12.70
CA SER A 60 -17.24 -11.13 -13.22
C SER A 60 -17.24 -10.72 -14.70
N TYR A 61 -16.42 -9.72 -15.07
CA TYR A 61 -16.27 -9.31 -16.47
C TYR A 61 -15.61 -10.41 -17.32
N GLY A 62 -14.63 -11.13 -16.76
CA GLY A 62 -13.98 -12.26 -17.42
C GLY A 62 -14.96 -13.36 -17.78
N HIS A 63 -15.93 -13.67 -16.91
CA HIS A 63 -16.98 -14.64 -17.21
C HIS A 63 -17.92 -14.15 -18.33
N VAL A 64 -18.27 -12.86 -18.33
CA VAL A 64 -19.11 -12.27 -19.40
C VAL A 64 -18.41 -12.30 -20.75
N GLN A 65 -17.10 -12.06 -20.78
CA GLN A 65 -16.30 -12.03 -22.02
C GLN A 65 -15.71 -13.40 -22.41
N GLY A 66 -15.84 -14.42 -21.55
CA GLY A 66 -15.34 -15.77 -21.83
C GLY A 66 -13.82 -15.94 -21.69
N VAL A 67 -13.13 -15.01 -21.01
CA VAL A 67 -11.67 -14.96 -20.87
C VAL A 67 -11.15 -15.54 -19.54
N THR A 68 -11.82 -16.59 -19.05
CA THR A 68 -11.54 -17.23 -17.74
C THR A 68 -11.01 -18.66 -17.86
N ASN A 69 -10.75 -19.14 -19.07
CA ASN A 69 -10.53 -20.57 -19.32
C ASN A 69 -9.10 -20.93 -19.75
N ALA A 70 -8.26 -19.93 -20.01
CA ALA A 70 -6.89 -20.13 -20.44
C ALA A 70 -5.92 -19.17 -19.73
N LEU A 71 -4.63 -19.37 -19.98
CA LEU A 71 -3.56 -18.44 -19.59
C LEU A 71 -3.50 -17.26 -20.56
N ASN A 72 -2.92 -16.16 -20.09
CA ASN A 72 -2.60 -14.96 -20.86
C ASN A 72 -3.79 -14.41 -21.67
N GLN A 73 -4.98 -14.36 -21.07
CA GLN A 73 -6.14 -13.80 -21.74
C GLN A 73 -6.30 -12.32 -21.39
N ASP A 74 -6.56 -11.50 -22.41
CA ASP A 74 -6.79 -10.08 -22.22
C ASP A 74 -8.28 -9.83 -21.91
N LEU A 75 -8.55 -9.22 -20.76
CA LEU A 75 -9.86 -8.69 -20.40
C LEU A 75 -9.91 -7.21 -20.76
N THR A 76 -10.90 -6.79 -21.54
CA THR A 76 -11.18 -5.36 -21.75
C THR A 76 -12.17 -4.86 -20.70
N LEU A 77 -11.75 -3.93 -19.85
CA LEU A 77 -12.61 -3.27 -18.88
C LEU A 77 -13.55 -2.24 -19.57
N PRO A 78 -14.67 -1.83 -18.92
CA PRO A 78 -15.61 -0.87 -19.52
C PRO A 78 -15.00 0.50 -19.85
N ASN A 79 -13.92 0.89 -19.18
CA ASN A 79 -13.16 2.11 -19.44
C ASN A 79 -12.21 1.98 -20.66
N GLY A 80 -12.14 0.80 -21.29
CA GLY A 80 -11.28 0.52 -22.44
C GLY A 80 -9.88 0.04 -22.09
N GLU A 81 -9.53 -0.03 -20.81
CA GLU A 81 -8.25 -0.57 -20.35
C GLU A 81 -8.23 -2.10 -20.46
N VAL A 82 -7.02 -2.65 -20.53
CA VAL A 82 -6.79 -4.10 -20.68
C VAL A 82 -6.09 -4.63 -19.45
N VAL A 83 -6.62 -5.72 -18.90
CA VAL A 83 -6.07 -6.46 -17.76
C VAL A 83 -5.76 -7.87 -18.21
N ARG A 84 -4.53 -8.34 -17.96
CA ARG A 84 -4.12 -9.71 -18.24
C ARG A 84 -4.64 -10.66 -17.17
N LEU A 85 -5.34 -11.71 -17.61
CA LEU A 85 -5.87 -12.77 -16.76
C LEU A 85 -5.25 -14.12 -17.08
N ASP A 86 -5.12 -14.91 -16.03
CA ASP A 86 -4.76 -16.31 -16.05
C ASP A 86 -5.87 -17.10 -15.35
N TYR A 87 -6.56 -17.97 -16.10
CA TYR A 87 -7.71 -18.73 -15.61
C TYR A 87 -8.79 -17.90 -14.89
N GLY A 88 -8.93 -16.63 -15.30
CA GLY A 88 -9.92 -15.70 -14.75
C GLY A 88 -9.44 -14.82 -13.58
N TYR A 89 -8.22 -15.02 -13.09
CA TYR A 89 -7.62 -14.17 -12.08
C TYR A 89 -6.54 -13.27 -12.69
N PRO A 90 -6.35 -12.04 -12.20
CA PRO A 90 -5.26 -11.18 -12.65
C PRO A 90 -3.89 -11.83 -12.39
N GLU A 91 -2.92 -11.62 -13.26
CA GLU A 91 -1.52 -11.96 -12.95
C GLU A 91 -0.96 -11.07 -11.84
N HIS A 92 0.17 -11.44 -11.22
CA HIS A 92 0.80 -10.65 -10.15
C HIS A 92 1.60 -9.44 -10.68
N SER A 93 1.62 -9.20 -12.00
CA SER A 93 2.31 -8.05 -12.58
C SER A 93 1.53 -6.75 -12.39
N TRP A 94 2.22 -5.71 -11.93
CA TRP A 94 1.61 -4.40 -11.76
C TRP A 94 1.14 -3.78 -13.08
N GLU A 95 2.04 -3.70 -14.07
CA GLU A 95 1.82 -2.92 -15.29
C GLU A 95 0.69 -3.49 -16.18
N THR A 96 0.56 -4.81 -16.18
CA THR A 96 -0.32 -5.54 -17.09
C THR A 96 -1.64 -5.97 -16.44
N ALA A 97 -1.76 -5.87 -15.13
CA ALA A 97 -2.98 -6.24 -14.41
C ALA A 97 -3.43 -5.18 -13.40
N TRP A 98 -2.63 -4.91 -12.37
CA TRP A 98 -3.11 -4.18 -11.20
C TRP A 98 -3.15 -2.65 -11.34
N GLN A 99 -2.29 -2.06 -12.17
CA GLN A 99 -2.21 -0.61 -12.38
C GLN A 99 -3.53 -0.01 -12.86
N GLN A 100 -4.30 -0.76 -13.64
CA GLN A 100 -5.59 -0.32 -14.20
C GLN A 100 -6.76 -0.55 -13.21
N MET A 101 -6.51 -1.32 -12.15
CA MET A 101 -7.54 -1.83 -11.23
C MET A 101 -7.49 -1.17 -9.86
N LEU A 102 -6.39 -0.50 -9.51
CA LEU A 102 -6.18 0.17 -8.24
C LEU A 102 -5.91 1.65 -8.48
N GLU A 103 -6.65 2.48 -7.77
CA GLU A 103 -6.46 3.93 -7.77
C GLU A 103 -5.54 4.32 -6.61
N GLY A 104 -4.53 5.14 -6.90
CA GLY A 104 -3.57 5.61 -5.91
C GLY A 104 -2.28 6.10 -6.56
N ASP A 105 -1.39 6.66 -5.73
CA ASP A 105 -0.06 7.06 -6.15
C ASP A 105 0.94 5.94 -5.82
N PHE A 106 1.39 5.25 -6.86
CA PHE A 106 2.20 4.04 -6.76
C PHE A 106 3.50 4.19 -7.54
N GLU A 107 4.61 3.79 -6.94
CA GLU A 107 5.90 3.66 -7.60
C GLU A 107 6.35 2.21 -7.66
N LEU A 108 6.85 1.76 -8.81
CA LEU A 108 7.44 0.44 -8.95
C LEU A 108 8.85 0.42 -8.34
N LYS A 109 9.05 -0.49 -7.40
CA LYS A 109 10.33 -0.79 -6.75
C LYS A 109 10.63 -2.27 -6.90
N SER A 110 11.90 -2.61 -7.11
CA SER A 110 12.36 -3.99 -7.10
C SER A 110 13.07 -4.33 -5.79
N SER A 111 13.00 -5.59 -5.39
CA SER A 111 13.66 -6.16 -4.21
C SER A 111 13.12 -5.69 -2.85
N GLY A 112 11.88 -5.20 -2.80
CA GLY A 112 11.20 -4.85 -1.54
C GLY A 112 11.93 -3.84 -0.63
N GLY A 113 12.80 -3.00 -1.20
CA GLY A 113 13.59 -2.00 -0.47
C GLY A 113 12.74 -0.90 0.18
N ILE A 114 13.39 0.06 0.83
CA ILE A 114 12.70 1.21 1.42
C ILE A 114 11.94 1.97 0.33
N CYS A 115 10.67 2.26 0.59
CA CYS A 115 9.87 3.18 -0.21
C CYS A 115 10.25 4.61 0.17
N ASP A 116 11.17 5.20 -0.58
CA ASP A 116 11.77 6.52 -0.31
C ASP A 116 11.61 7.51 -1.49
N GLY A 117 10.77 7.16 -2.46
CA GLY A 117 10.41 8.06 -3.56
C GLY A 117 9.31 9.05 -3.17
N ASP A 118 8.82 9.76 -4.19
CA ASP A 118 7.77 10.78 -4.02
C ASP A 118 6.37 10.16 -3.90
N ALA A 119 6.20 8.89 -4.26
CA ALA A 119 4.91 8.20 -4.20
C ALA A 119 4.53 7.80 -2.77
N ASP A 120 3.23 7.79 -2.49
CA ASP A 120 2.67 7.37 -1.20
C ASP A 120 2.84 5.85 -0.95
N LEU A 121 2.81 5.05 -2.02
CA LEU A 121 2.90 3.60 -1.98
C LEU A 121 3.94 3.09 -2.97
N CYS A 122 4.66 2.03 -2.60
CA CYS A 122 5.55 1.31 -3.48
C CYS A 122 5.00 -0.08 -3.77
N VAL A 123 5.32 -0.58 -4.98
CA VAL A 123 4.88 -1.89 -5.47
C VAL A 123 6.06 -2.68 -5.99
N ASP A 124 6.13 -3.97 -5.64
CA ASP A 124 7.06 -4.95 -6.22
C ASP A 124 6.22 -6.10 -6.76
N SER A 125 6.35 -6.38 -8.05
CA SER A 125 5.54 -7.40 -8.74
C SER A 125 6.07 -8.82 -8.55
N ASP A 126 7.34 -8.96 -8.13
CA ASP A 126 8.07 -10.23 -8.12
C ASP A 126 8.74 -10.48 -6.76
N PHE A 127 8.11 -10.05 -5.68
CA PHE A 127 8.63 -10.24 -4.34
C PHE A 127 8.55 -11.71 -3.93
N ASN A 128 9.68 -12.26 -3.44
CA ASN A 128 9.71 -13.60 -2.92
C ASN A 128 9.17 -13.62 -1.48
N ILE A 129 7.91 -14.01 -1.32
CA ILE A 129 7.21 -14.12 -0.02
C ILE A 129 7.53 -15.44 0.72
N GLY A 130 8.53 -16.20 0.23
CA GLY A 130 8.86 -17.57 0.63
C GLY A 130 8.95 -17.80 2.14
N GLY A 131 7.85 -18.25 2.74
CA GLY A 131 7.73 -18.66 4.14
C GLY A 131 6.46 -18.15 4.84
N ASP A 132 6.02 -16.93 4.52
CA ASP A 132 4.89 -16.29 5.22
C ASP A 132 3.52 -16.73 4.68
N VAL A 133 3.47 -17.22 3.45
CA VAL A 133 2.21 -17.58 2.78
C VAL A 133 2.37 -18.89 2.02
N SER A 134 1.56 -19.88 2.37
CA SER A 134 1.46 -21.13 1.62
C SER A 134 0.57 -20.95 0.39
N VAL A 135 1.10 -20.36 -0.68
CA VAL A 135 0.43 -20.39 -1.99
C VAL A 135 0.97 -21.58 -2.77
N ALA A 136 0.05 -22.42 -3.27
CA ALA A 136 0.42 -23.61 -4.02
C ALA A 136 1.20 -23.21 -5.30
N GLY A 137 2.50 -23.49 -5.34
CA GLY A 137 3.30 -23.46 -6.57
C GLY A 137 3.86 -22.12 -7.02
N SER A 138 3.89 -21.07 -6.18
CA SER A 138 4.72 -19.87 -6.41
C SER A 138 5.10 -19.23 -5.08
N SER A 139 6.38 -18.86 -4.94
CA SER A 139 6.86 -17.99 -3.86
C SER A 139 6.89 -16.52 -4.27
N SER A 140 6.56 -16.21 -5.53
CA SER A 140 6.47 -14.84 -6.02
C SER A 140 5.07 -14.27 -5.78
N ALA A 141 5.03 -13.06 -5.24
CA ALA A 141 3.83 -12.32 -4.97
C ALA A 141 4.04 -10.85 -5.39
N MET A 142 2.96 -10.20 -5.78
CA MET A 142 2.92 -8.75 -5.81
C MET A 142 2.78 -8.24 -4.37
N VAL A 143 3.60 -7.29 -3.96
CA VAL A 143 3.49 -6.64 -2.65
C VAL A 143 3.37 -5.14 -2.79
N ILE A 144 2.60 -4.52 -1.89
CA ILE A 144 2.36 -3.08 -1.83
C ILE A 144 2.67 -2.62 -0.40
N TRP A 145 3.52 -1.60 -0.24
CA TRP A 145 3.91 -1.07 1.07
C TRP A 145 3.98 0.46 1.07
N PRO A 146 3.76 1.12 2.23
CA PRO A 146 3.70 2.57 2.30
C PRO A 146 5.09 3.22 2.29
N ASN A 147 5.10 4.52 2.01
CA ASN A 147 6.31 5.34 2.09
C ASN A 147 6.96 5.32 3.49
N GLY A 148 8.29 5.27 3.51
CA GLY A 148 9.12 5.28 4.71
C GLY A 148 9.24 3.94 5.43
N VAL A 149 8.81 2.82 4.83
CA VAL A 149 9.11 1.46 5.28
C VAL A 149 9.61 0.60 4.12
N SER A 150 10.14 -0.56 4.44
CA SER A 150 10.52 -1.61 3.51
C SER A 150 9.70 -2.88 3.77
N THR A 151 9.76 -3.84 2.85
CA THR A 151 9.14 -5.15 3.06
C THR A 151 9.77 -5.91 4.24
N ALA A 152 11.03 -5.63 4.59
CA ALA A 152 11.68 -6.22 5.76
C ALA A 152 11.06 -5.75 7.10
N ASP A 153 10.30 -4.66 7.08
CA ASP A 153 9.57 -4.15 8.25
C ASP A 153 8.21 -4.84 8.43
N ASN A 154 7.87 -5.88 7.65
CA ASN A 154 6.60 -6.62 7.78
C ASN A 154 5.37 -5.69 7.77
N CYS A 155 5.40 -4.66 6.91
CA CYS A 155 4.33 -3.68 6.75
C CYS A 155 3.90 -3.57 5.28
N TYR A 156 3.17 -4.57 4.79
CA TYR A 156 2.76 -4.65 3.39
C TYR A 156 1.50 -5.50 3.16
N VAL A 157 0.83 -5.24 2.05
CA VAL A 157 -0.23 -6.08 1.50
C VAL A 157 0.36 -6.92 0.38
N TYR A 158 -0.14 -8.14 0.20
CA TYR A 158 0.33 -9.03 -0.85
C TYR A 158 -0.80 -9.66 -1.65
N TYR A 159 -0.52 -9.90 -2.92
CA TYR A 159 -1.27 -10.76 -3.84
C TYR A 159 -0.37 -11.86 -4.36
N ALA A 160 -0.68 -13.08 -3.97
CA ALA A 160 0.07 -14.25 -4.38
C ALA A 160 -0.82 -15.16 -5.23
N TYR A 161 -0.40 -15.42 -6.46
CA TYR A 161 -1.13 -16.23 -7.41
C TYR A 161 -0.17 -17.07 -8.25
N SER A 162 -0.50 -18.36 -8.44
CA SER A 162 0.25 -19.26 -9.30
C SER A 162 -0.64 -19.80 -10.39
N ALA A 163 -0.33 -19.46 -11.64
CA ALA A 163 -1.03 -19.94 -12.82
C ALA A 163 -0.56 -21.34 -13.28
N ALA A 164 0.20 -22.07 -12.44
CA ALA A 164 0.77 -23.38 -12.78
C ALA A 164 -0.29 -24.45 -13.13
N SER A 165 -1.53 -24.30 -12.63
CA SER A 165 -2.63 -25.20 -12.93
C SER A 165 -3.97 -24.48 -12.81
N ARG A 166 -4.94 -24.89 -13.64
CA ARG A 166 -6.32 -24.41 -13.54
C ARG A 166 -6.92 -24.82 -12.19
N GLY A 167 -7.60 -23.89 -11.52
CA GLY A 167 -8.24 -24.13 -10.23
C GLY A 167 -7.40 -23.68 -9.02
N ASN A 168 -6.16 -23.22 -9.24
CA ASN A 168 -5.47 -22.43 -8.24
C ASN A 168 -6.22 -21.11 -8.02
N GLU A 169 -6.42 -20.74 -6.77
CA GLU A 169 -7.03 -19.48 -6.37
C GLU A 169 -5.96 -18.53 -5.80
N PRO A 170 -6.06 -17.23 -6.09
CA PRO A 170 -5.15 -16.26 -5.52
C PRO A 170 -5.39 -16.04 -4.02
N VAL A 171 -4.33 -15.65 -3.32
CA VAL A 171 -4.38 -15.27 -1.91
C VAL A 171 -4.07 -13.79 -1.78
N ILE A 172 -5.02 -13.03 -1.22
CA ILE A 172 -4.85 -11.61 -0.85
C ILE A 172 -4.79 -11.52 0.67
N GLY A 173 -3.65 -11.06 1.19
CA GLY A 173 -3.44 -10.86 2.62
C GLY A 173 -2.64 -9.60 2.93
N ALA A 174 -2.40 -9.39 4.21
CA ALA A 174 -1.59 -8.28 4.71
C ALA A 174 -0.73 -8.77 5.86
N ILE A 175 0.51 -8.27 5.92
CA ILE A 175 1.42 -8.41 7.05
C ILE A 175 1.61 -7.01 7.61
N LEU A 176 1.29 -6.84 8.89
CA LEU A 176 1.14 -5.52 9.53
C LEU A 176 1.97 -5.38 10.81
N ASP A 177 2.79 -6.38 11.15
CA ASP A 177 3.44 -6.50 12.45
C ASP A 177 4.51 -5.42 12.72
N GLY A 178 5.07 -4.82 11.67
CA GLY A 178 6.01 -3.70 11.80
C GLY A 178 5.57 -2.42 11.09
N CYS A 179 4.25 -2.29 10.87
CA CYS A 179 3.64 -0.98 10.72
C CYS A 179 3.62 -0.29 12.10
#